data_AF-A0A527ZGA6-F1
#
_entry.id   AF-A0A527ZGA6-F1
#
_cell.length_a   1.000
_cell.length_b   1.000
_cell.length_c   1.000
_cell.angle_alpha   90.00
_cell.angle_beta   90.00
_cell.angle_gamma   90.00
#
_symmetry.space_group_name_H-M   'P 1'
#
loop_
_entity.id
_entity.type
_entity.pdbx_description
1 polymer ?
#
loop_
_entity_poly.entity_id
_entity_poly.type
_entity_poly.pdbx_seq_one_letter_code
_entity_poly.pdbx_strand_id
1 'polypeptide(L)'
;YERDRPGTKTMVDRRLVPEEFAEREIWDLCVFAWDDFLRANADPAIPDLSSVDGAKIFPRPPGTLPDRYGDSFDLAEYVERAKRGVTPFTDIPGLEAGLKGLEATRRIDFEDWLDAQGLDVVVFPAVADVGPADADVNEASAALAWRNGTWVANG
;
A
#
# COMPACT_ATOMS: atom_id res chain seq x y z
N TYR A 1 -1.49 10.71 -0.49
CA TYR A 1 -2.34 9.84 0.33
C TYR A 1 -2.83 10.55 1.58
N GLU A 2 -2.00 10.91 2.56
CA GLU A 2 -2.58 11.09 3.91
C GLU A 2 -2.98 12.50 4.36
N ARG A 3 -2.62 13.60 3.68
CA ARG A 3 -2.97 14.98 4.11
C ARG A 3 -2.79 15.18 5.64
N ASP A 4 -1.69 14.66 6.15
CA ASP A 4 -1.38 14.42 7.57
C ASP A 4 -1.41 15.68 8.46
N ARG A 5 -1.29 16.86 7.87
CA ARG A 5 -1.40 18.15 8.54
C ARG A 5 -2.07 19.24 7.68
N PRO A 6 -2.64 20.28 8.30
CA PRO A 6 -3.28 21.38 7.58
C PRO A 6 -2.37 22.02 6.53
N GLY A 7 -2.93 22.32 5.35
CA GLY A 7 -2.22 22.99 4.25
C GLY A 7 -1.38 22.07 3.35
N THR A 8 -1.33 20.77 3.62
CA THR A 8 -0.65 19.81 2.74
C THR A 8 -1.44 19.53 1.45
N LYS A 9 -0.71 19.33 0.36
CA LYS A 9 -1.25 18.93 -0.94
C LYS A 9 -0.75 17.53 -1.26
N THR A 10 -1.65 16.68 -1.73
CA THR A 10 -1.27 15.34 -2.24
C THR A 10 -0.53 15.45 -3.57
N MET A 11 0.07 14.34 -4.02
CA MET A 11 0.66 14.25 -5.37
C MET A 11 -0.37 14.54 -6.47
N VAL A 12 -1.64 14.13 -6.27
CA VAL A 12 -2.76 14.43 -7.16
C VAL A 12 -3.11 15.92 -7.13
N ASP A 13 -3.22 16.53 -5.95
CA ASP A 13 -3.46 17.98 -5.81
C ASP A 13 -2.36 18.82 -6.48
N ARG A 14 -1.14 18.28 -6.55
CA ARG A 14 0.03 18.87 -7.21
C ARG A 14 0.15 18.50 -8.69
N ARG A 15 -0.75 17.66 -9.21
CA ARG A 15 -0.76 17.14 -10.59
C ARG A 15 0.51 16.39 -10.98
N LEU A 16 1.17 15.78 -10.00
CA LEU A 16 2.35 14.94 -10.24
C LEU A 16 1.94 13.51 -10.59
N VAL A 17 0.86 13.01 -9.99
CA VAL A 17 0.36 11.64 -10.17
C VAL A 17 -1.10 11.70 -10.63
N PRO A 18 -1.54 10.85 -11.59
CA PRO A 18 -2.95 10.74 -11.98
C PRO A 18 -3.85 10.37 -10.81
N GLU A 19 -5.10 10.83 -10.83
CA GLU A 19 -6.07 10.59 -9.75
C GLU A 19 -6.37 9.10 -9.57
N GLU A 20 -6.47 8.38 -10.68
CA GLU A 20 -6.76 6.95 -10.75
C GLU A 20 -5.57 6.06 -10.36
N PHE A 21 -4.35 6.60 -10.30
CA PHE A 21 -3.15 5.77 -10.15
C PHE A 21 -3.18 4.90 -8.90
N ALA A 22 -3.64 5.44 -7.77
CA ALA A 22 -3.77 4.71 -6.51
C ALA A 22 -4.65 3.46 -6.64
N GLU A 23 -5.79 3.62 -7.32
CA GLU A 23 -6.74 2.52 -7.54
C GLU A 23 -6.17 1.49 -8.51
N ARG A 24 -5.48 1.94 -9.57
CA ARG A 24 -4.82 1.06 -10.55
C ARG A 24 -3.67 0.27 -9.93
N GLU A 25 -2.88 0.92 -9.08
CA GLU A 25 -1.77 0.30 -8.35
C GLU A 25 -2.29 -0.78 -7.39
N ILE A 26 -3.26 -0.44 -6.54
CA ILE A 26 -3.73 -1.36 -5.51
C ILE A 26 -4.58 -2.51 -6.06
N TRP A 27 -5.28 -2.32 -7.19
CA TRP A 27 -6.17 -3.35 -7.72
C TRP A 27 -5.61 -4.03 -8.96
N ASP A 28 -5.30 -3.29 -10.02
CA ASP A 28 -4.94 -3.90 -11.30
C ASP A 28 -3.50 -4.43 -11.25
N LEU A 29 -2.56 -3.65 -10.72
CA LEU A 29 -1.15 -4.03 -10.66
C LEU A 29 -0.90 -5.14 -9.62
N CYS A 30 -1.51 -5.07 -8.44
CA CYS A 30 -1.39 -6.14 -7.44
C CYS A 30 -1.98 -7.47 -7.94
N VAL A 31 -3.16 -7.45 -8.57
CA VAL A 31 -3.77 -8.66 -9.16
C VAL A 31 -2.87 -9.24 -10.23
N PHE A 32 -2.33 -8.40 -11.14
CA PHE A 32 -1.34 -8.84 -12.13
C PHE A 32 -0.13 -9.49 -11.48
N ALA A 33 0.50 -8.82 -10.52
CA ALA A 33 1.75 -9.29 -9.92
C ALA A 33 1.59 -10.63 -9.18
N TRP A 34 0.45 -10.82 -8.48
CA TRP A 34 0.16 -12.07 -7.77
C TRP A 34 -0.13 -13.22 -8.74
N ASP A 35 -0.91 -12.97 -9.78
CA ASP A 35 -1.22 -13.97 -10.81
C ASP A 35 0.04 -14.38 -11.58
N ASP A 36 0.84 -13.40 -12.02
CA ASP A 36 2.11 -13.61 -12.73
C ASP A 36 3.11 -14.40 -11.87
N PHE A 37 3.22 -14.08 -10.57
CA PHE A 37 4.06 -14.82 -9.64
C PHE A 37 3.65 -16.30 -9.52
N LEU A 38 2.35 -16.59 -9.37
CA LEU A 38 1.84 -17.96 -9.26
C LEU A 38 2.09 -18.74 -10.56
N ARG A 39 1.83 -18.11 -11.71
CA ARG A 39 2.10 -18.71 -13.03
C ARG A 39 3.59 -18.99 -13.24
N ALA A 40 4.45 -18.07 -12.82
CA ALA A 40 5.90 -18.23 -12.91
C ALA A 40 6.43 -19.35 -12.01
N ASN A 41 5.82 -19.53 -10.83
CA ASN A 41 6.13 -20.64 -9.92
C ASN A 41 5.68 -22.01 -10.48
N ALA A 42 4.63 -22.04 -11.30
CA ALA A 42 4.15 -23.21 -12.04
C ALA A 42 3.79 -24.42 -11.16
N ASP A 43 3.27 -24.19 -9.95
CA ASP A 43 2.71 -25.25 -9.11
C ASP A 43 1.37 -25.75 -9.72
N PRO A 44 1.24 -27.02 -10.10
CA PRO A 44 0.00 -27.54 -10.67
C PRO A 44 -1.19 -27.50 -9.70
N ALA A 45 -0.97 -27.42 -8.39
CA ALA A 45 -2.06 -27.34 -7.40
C ALA A 45 -2.65 -25.92 -7.29
N ILE A 46 -1.83 -24.88 -7.56
CA ILE A 46 -2.24 -23.47 -7.54
C ILE A 46 -1.64 -22.79 -8.78
N PRO A 47 -2.18 -23.07 -9.98
CA PRO A 47 -1.57 -22.64 -11.23
C PRO A 47 -1.66 -21.12 -11.45
N ASP A 48 -2.61 -20.44 -10.82
CA ASP A 48 -2.83 -19.00 -10.94
C ASP A 48 -3.72 -18.44 -9.83
N LEU A 49 -3.88 -17.11 -9.79
CA LEU A 49 -4.61 -16.44 -8.70
C LEU A 49 -6.10 -16.78 -8.69
N SER A 50 -6.69 -17.08 -9.86
CA SER A 50 -8.11 -17.43 -9.96
C SER A 50 -8.45 -18.76 -9.29
N SER A 51 -7.45 -19.62 -9.10
CA SER A 51 -7.57 -20.93 -8.43
C SER A 51 -7.49 -20.88 -6.90
N VAL A 52 -7.12 -19.73 -6.33
CA VAL A 52 -6.91 -19.56 -4.88
C VAL A 52 -8.26 -19.43 -4.15
N ASP A 53 -8.33 -19.97 -2.93
CA ASP A 53 -9.45 -19.73 -2.01
C ASP A 53 -9.29 -18.34 -1.35
N GLY A 54 -9.96 -17.33 -1.92
CA GLY A 54 -9.83 -15.93 -1.50
C GLY A 54 -10.08 -15.69 0.00
N ALA A 55 -11.03 -16.41 0.60
CA ALA A 55 -11.36 -16.28 2.02
C ALA A 55 -10.22 -16.73 2.96
N LYS A 56 -9.23 -17.47 2.44
CA LYS A 56 -8.05 -17.92 3.20
C LYS A 56 -6.83 -17.02 3.01
N ILE A 57 -6.89 -15.99 2.17
CA ILE A 57 -5.74 -15.10 1.91
C ILE A 57 -5.42 -14.26 3.14
N PHE A 58 -6.42 -13.60 3.72
CA PHE A 58 -6.25 -12.78 4.92
C PHE A 58 -7.45 -12.88 5.88
N PRO A 59 -7.66 -14.06 6.50
CA PRO A 59 -8.74 -14.23 7.46
C PRO A 59 -8.44 -13.48 8.75
N ARG A 60 -9.45 -12.76 9.27
CA ARG A 60 -9.34 -12.13 10.59
C ARG A 60 -9.22 -13.20 11.69
N PRO A 61 -8.19 -13.14 12.55
CA PRO A 61 -8.07 -14.07 13.66
C PRO A 61 -9.26 -13.93 14.64
N PRO A 62 -9.86 -15.04 15.11
CA PRO A 62 -10.98 -14.97 16.05
C PRO A 62 -10.58 -14.27 17.35
N GLY A 63 -11.44 -13.35 17.82
CA GLY A 63 -11.26 -12.66 19.11
C GLY A 63 -10.41 -11.39 19.05
N THR A 64 -9.80 -11.06 17.90
CA THR A 64 -9.07 -9.79 17.75
C THR A 64 -10.02 -8.63 17.51
N LEU A 65 -9.56 -7.40 17.76
CA LEU A 65 -10.21 -6.15 17.39
C LEU A 65 -10.20 -5.99 15.86
N PRO A 66 -11.14 -5.21 15.28
CA PRO A 66 -11.12 -4.91 13.85
C PRO A 66 -9.90 -4.09 13.46
N ASP A 67 -9.38 -4.32 12.26
CA ASP A 67 -8.36 -3.46 11.67
C ASP A 67 -8.91 -2.06 11.37
N ARG A 68 -8.00 -1.08 11.29
CA ARG A 68 -8.35 0.33 11.02
C ARG A 68 -7.99 0.80 9.61
N TYR A 69 -7.77 -0.12 8.68
CA TYR A 69 -7.47 0.17 7.27
C TYR A 69 -8.64 0.81 6.50
N GLY A 70 -9.83 0.86 7.11
CA GLY A 70 -11.08 1.22 6.44
C GLY A 70 -11.79 -0.01 5.87
N ASP A 71 -13.10 0.10 5.64
CA ASP A 71 -13.98 -1.03 5.27
C ASP A 71 -13.82 -1.52 3.81
N SER A 72 -12.90 -0.95 3.02
CA SER A 72 -12.90 -1.08 1.56
C SER A 72 -11.83 -1.97 0.95
N PHE A 73 -11.03 -2.69 1.77
CA PHE A 73 -9.92 -3.49 1.26
C PHE A 73 -10.00 -4.94 1.73
N ASP A 74 -10.54 -5.81 0.86
CA ASP A 74 -10.57 -7.26 1.06
C ASP A 74 -9.72 -7.94 -0.04
N LEU A 75 -8.65 -8.62 0.37
CA LEU A 75 -7.77 -9.33 -0.56
C LEU A 75 -8.46 -10.51 -1.25
N ALA A 76 -9.58 -11.02 -0.72
CA ALA A 76 -10.39 -12.00 -1.44
C ALA A 76 -10.93 -11.43 -2.78
N GLU A 77 -11.11 -10.12 -2.88
CA GLU A 77 -11.55 -9.47 -4.12
C GLU A 77 -10.50 -9.57 -5.24
N TYR A 78 -9.21 -9.73 -4.92
CA TYR A 78 -8.18 -9.97 -5.94
C TYR A 78 -8.46 -11.27 -6.72
N VAL A 79 -8.92 -12.32 -6.04
CA VAL A 79 -9.29 -13.58 -6.67
C VAL A 79 -10.51 -13.39 -7.57
N GLU A 80 -11.53 -12.66 -7.11
CA GLU A 80 -12.72 -12.38 -7.91
C GLU A 80 -12.42 -11.49 -9.12
N ARG A 81 -11.44 -10.58 -9.02
CA ARG A 81 -10.92 -9.82 -10.16
C ARG A 81 -10.17 -10.71 -11.13
N ALA A 82 -9.25 -11.55 -10.65
CA ALA A 82 -8.50 -12.48 -11.49
C ALA A 82 -9.42 -13.44 -12.28
N LYS A 83 -10.52 -13.90 -11.68
CA LYS A 83 -11.55 -14.71 -12.37
C LYS A 83 -12.21 -13.98 -13.54
N ARG A 84 -12.29 -12.65 -13.51
CA ARG A 84 -12.80 -11.82 -14.62
C ARG A 84 -11.74 -11.54 -15.69
N GLY A 85 -10.48 -11.81 -15.38
CA GLY A 85 -9.33 -11.55 -16.24
C GLY A 85 -8.29 -10.69 -15.54
N VAL A 86 -7.04 -10.89 -15.95
CA VAL A 86 -5.88 -10.16 -15.44
C VAL A 86 -5.35 -9.26 -16.55
N THR A 87 -5.31 -7.96 -16.31
CA THR A 87 -4.75 -6.98 -17.24
C THR A 87 -3.23 -7.09 -17.24
N PRO A 88 -2.55 -7.28 -18.40
CA PRO A 88 -1.10 -7.22 -18.47
C PRO A 88 -0.57 -5.89 -17.93
N PHE A 89 0.55 -5.88 -17.20
CA PHE A 89 1.03 -4.65 -16.57
C PHE A 89 1.30 -3.50 -17.56
N THR A 90 1.68 -3.81 -18.80
CA THR A 90 1.91 -2.82 -19.87
C THR A 90 0.64 -2.11 -20.31
N ASP A 91 -0.52 -2.72 -20.05
CA ASP A 91 -1.82 -2.26 -20.53
C ASP A 91 -2.63 -1.58 -19.40
N ILE A 92 -2.09 -1.53 -18.18
CA ILE A 92 -2.74 -0.86 -17.04
C ILE A 92 -2.73 0.66 -17.27
N PRO A 93 -3.91 1.31 -17.41
CA PRO A 93 -3.98 2.73 -17.68
C PRO A 93 -3.35 3.57 -16.55
N GLY A 94 -2.63 4.63 -16.92
CA GLY A 94 -2.07 5.57 -15.96
C GLY A 94 -0.84 5.07 -15.19
N LEU A 95 -0.45 3.80 -15.33
CA LEU A 95 0.68 3.22 -14.59
C LEU A 95 2.01 3.93 -14.91
N GLU A 96 2.33 4.13 -16.20
CA GLU A 96 3.54 4.83 -16.61
C GLU A 96 3.60 6.27 -16.07
N ALA A 97 2.50 7.00 -16.18
CA ALA A 97 2.40 8.37 -15.72
C ALA A 97 2.52 8.47 -14.19
N GLY A 98 1.90 7.54 -13.46
CA GLY A 98 2.02 7.51 -12.01
C GLY A 98 3.41 7.15 -11.53
N LEU A 99 4.09 6.17 -12.14
CA LEU A 99 5.49 5.85 -11.83
C LEU A 99 6.41 7.06 -12.06
N LYS A 100 6.27 7.76 -13.18
CA LYS A 100 6.99 9.02 -13.45
C LYS A 100 6.65 10.10 -12.41
N GLY A 101 5.40 10.14 -11.95
CA GLY A 101 4.93 11.04 -10.90
C GLY A 101 5.51 10.75 -9.53
N LEU A 102 5.65 9.47 -9.15
CA LEU A 102 6.32 9.06 -7.91
C LEU A 102 7.79 9.47 -7.93
N GLU A 103 8.50 9.22 -9.03
CA GLU A 103 9.90 9.64 -9.18
C GLU A 103 10.06 11.16 -9.17
N ALA A 104 9.16 11.89 -9.83
CA ALA A 104 9.15 13.36 -9.77
C ALA A 104 8.89 13.87 -8.36
N THR A 105 8.00 13.23 -7.60
CA THR A 105 7.71 13.58 -6.21
C THR A 105 8.94 13.36 -5.33
N ARG A 106 9.60 12.20 -5.45
CA ARG A 106 10.85 11.89 -4.76
C ARG A 106 11.94 12.92 -5.07
N ARG A 107 12.14 13.26 -6.34
CA ARG A 107 13.12 14.28 -6.74
C ARG A 107 12.82 15.63 -6.10
N ILE A 108 11.59 16.12 -6.21
CA ILE A 108 11.23 17.48 -5.74
C ILE A 108 11.26 17.57 -4.20
N ASP A 109 10.64 16.59 -3.53
CA ASP A 109 10.40 16.67 -2.09
C ASP A 109 11.58 16.17 -1.25
N PHE A 110 12.50 15.41 -1.86
CA PHE A 110 13.67 14.88 -1.19
C PHE A 110 14.97 15.40 -1.79
N GLU A 111 15.28 15.11 -3.05
CA GLU A 111 16.59 15.42 -3.65
C GLU A 111 16.82 16.93 -3.82
N ASP A 112 15.93 17.63 -4.55
CA ASP A 112 16.03 19.07 -4.78
C ASP A 112 15.97 19.85 -3.46
N TRP A 113 15.21 19.33 -2.48
CA TRP A 113 15.13 19.91 -1.15
C TRP A 113 16.45 19.73 -0.37
N LEU A 114 17.06 18.55 -0.39
CA LEU A 114 18.37 18.30 0.23
C LEU A 114 19.43 19.25 -0.33
N ASP A 115 19.50 19.37 -1.66
CA ASP A 115 20.43 20.27 -2.36
C ASP A 115 20.20 21.74 -1.95
N ALA A 116 18.94 22.18 -1.92
CA ALA A 116 18.59 23.55 -1.53
C ALA A 116 18.91 23.86 -0.06
N GLN A 117 18.89 22.84 0.82
CA GLN A 117 19.26 22.98 2.22
C GLN A 117 20.76 22.74 2.49
N GLY A 118 21.53 22.25 1.50
CA GLY A 118 22.92 21.84 1.69
C GLY A 118 23.07 20.66 2.64
N LEU A 119 22.13 19.71 2.60
CA LEU A 119 22.10 18.53 3.47
C LEU A 119 22.59 17.28 2.71
N ASP A 120 23.54 16.56 3.30
CA ASP A 120 24.01 15.27 2.72
C ASP A 120 23.08 14.10 3.07
N VAL A 121 22.37 14.18 4.20
CA VAL A 121 21.53 13.09 4.72
C VAL A 121 20.47 13.61 5.69
N VAL A 122 19.35 12.89 5.78
CA VAL A 122 18.36 13.05 6.85
C VAL A 122 18.42 11.84 7.78
N VAL A 123 18.46 12.08 9.09
CA VAL A 123 18.43 11.02 10.10
C VAL A 123 17.27 11.29 11.08
N PHE A 124 16.43 10.27 11.28
CA PHE A 124 15.32 10.29 12.23
C PHE A 124 15.16 8.92 12.88
N PRO A 125 14.56 8.81 14.07
CA PRO A 125 14.21 7.53 14.67
C PRO A 125 13.28 6.75 13.74
N ALA A 126 13.56 5.47 13.48
CA ALA A 126 12.75 4.65 12.57
C ALA A 126 11.28 4.54 13.01
N VAL A 127 11.03 4.49 14.31
CA VAL A 127 9.68 4.47 14.91
C VAL A 127 9.62 5.44 16.08
N ALA A 128 8.43 5.96 16.37
CA ALA A 128 8.16 6.82 17.51
C ALA A 128 7.84 6.04 18.80
N ASP A 129 7.29 4.83 18.69
CA ASP A 129 6.93 3.97 19.82
C ASP A 129 6.81 2.50 19.40
N VAL A 130 6.58 1.60 20.37
CA VAL A 130 6.27 0.19 20.15
C VAL A 130 4.94 -0.15 20.81
N GLY A 131 4.00 -0.68 20.04
CA GLY A 131 2.69 -1.07 20.54
C GLY A 131 2.76 -2.16 21.63
N PRO A 132 1.88 -2.13 22.66
CA PRO A 132 1.80 -3.21 23.64
C PRO A 132 1.43 -4.55 22.98
N ALA A 133 1.91 -5.65 23.57
CA ALA A 133 1.76 -6.98 22.99
C ALA A 133 0.30 -7.49 22.91
N ASP A 134 -0.62 -6.90 23.67
CA ASP A 134 -2.05 -7.24 23.70
C ASP A 134 -2.92 -6.29 22.84
N ALA A 135 -2.30 -5.51 21.94
CA ALA A 135 -2.98 -4.53 21.09
C ALA A 135 -4.00 -5.14 20.11
N ASP A 136 -3.95 -6.44 19.88
CA ASP A 136 -4.93 -7.16 19.08
C ASP A 136 -6.24 -7.41 19.83
N VAL A 137 -6.27 -7.37 21.16
CA VAL A 137 -7.47 -7.68 21.97
C VAL A 137 -7.86 -6.59 22.98
N ASN A 138 -6.95 -5.64 23.25
CA ASN A 138 -7.15 -4.57 24.22
C ASN A 138 -7.28 -3.22 23.51
N GLU A 139 -8.43 -2.56 23.62
CA GLU A 139 -8.72 -1.30 22.93
C GLU A 139 -7.74 -0.17 23.28
N ALA A 140 -7.28 -0.10 24.53
CA ALA A 140 -6.33 0.93 24.97
C ALA A 140 -4.94 0.69 24.37
N SER A 141 -4.49 -0.57 24.34
CA SER A 141 -3.24 -0.97 23.69
C SER A 141 -3.32 -0.77 22.17
N ALA A 142 -4.44 -1.14 21.55
CA ALA A 142 -4.70 -0.91 20.13
C ALA A 142 -4.64 0.58 19.80
N ALA A 143 -5.23 1.44 20.64
CA ALA A 143 -5.19 2.88 20.44
C ALA A 143 -3.76 3.44 20.46
N LEU A 144 -2.82 2.83 21.18
CA LEU A 144 -1.41 3.19 21.15
C LEU A 144 -0.72 2.65 19.90
N ALA A 145 -0.94 1.37 19.58
CA ALA A 145 -0.33 0.70 18.43
C ALA A 145 -0.71 1.34 17.08
N TRP A 146 -1.94 1.87 16.96
CA TRP A 146 -2.47 2.49 15.74
C TRP A 146 -2.11 3.97 15.55
N ARG A 147 -1.26 4.56 16.40
CA ARG A 147 -0.85 5.97 16.26
C ARG A 147 0.15 6.14 15.12
N ASN A 148 0.13 7.31 14.48
CA ASN A 148 1.18 7.68 13.53
C ASN A 148 2.55 7.69 14.23
N GLY A 149 3.56 7.15 13.56
CA GLY A 149 4.88 6.86 14.13
C GLY A 149 4.98 5.51 14.85
N THR A 150 3.87 4.82 15.10
CA THR A 150 3.84 3.46 15.70
C THR A 150 3.31 2.43 14.70
N TRP A 151 2.14 2.68 14.11
CA TRP A 151 1.55 1.84 13.06
C TRP A 151 2.27 2.06 11.72
N VAL A 152 2.31 3.32 11.26
CA VAL A 152 3.19 3.73 10.16
C VAL A 152 4.48 4.25 10.77
N ALA A 153 5.61 3.65 10.39
CA ALA A 153 6.95 4.06 10.83
C ALA A 153 7.24 5.52 10.40
N ASN A 154 8.26 6.12 10.99
CA ASN A 154 8.72 7.43 10.52
C ASN A 154 9.49 7.23 9.21
N GLY A 155 9.22 8.10 8.22
CA GLY A 155 9.92 8.09 6.93
C GLY A 155 9.06 7.60 5.78
#